data_AF-A0A420VDU2-F1
#
_entry.id   AF-A0A420VDU2-F1
#
_cell.length_a   1.000
_cell.length_b   1.000
_cell.length_c   1.000
_cell.angle_alpha   90.00
_cell.angle_beta   90.00
_cell.angle_gamma   90.00
#
_symmetry.space_group_name_H-M   'P 1'
#
loop_
_entity.id
_entity.type
_entity.pdbx_description
1 polymer ?
#
loop_
_entity_poly.entity_id
_entity_poly.type
_entity_poly.pdbx_seq_one_letter_code
_entity_poly.pdbx_strand_id
1 'polypeptide(L)'
;MTVTTLDQKTYSKEERLLAWVQKALFYTRKEGFTNVSPKPGDIYAVDMGENIGSEINGIRPCVVISGTKFNLRSGTFTVVPITGHGEARPGQLLITDDLLDEGQVRGVIKIEMITTVSRGRVGNYIGRLNLKGRSQLAAKLHRFFSPLHRQTLKRSSANRRASFLMF
;
A
#
# COMPACT_ATOMS: atom_id res chain seq x y z
N MET A 1 2.35 27.52 3.20
CA MET A 1 2.34 26.84 4.51
C MET A 1 3.15 25.57 4.38
N THR A 2 4.35 25.54 4.94
CA THR A 2 5.18 24.34 5.01
C THR A 2 4.49 23.31 5.89
N VAL A 3 4.15 22.15 5.34
CA VAL A 3 3.55 21.06 6.09
C VAL A 3 4.66 20.42 6.92
N THR A 4 4.85 20.91 8.15
CA THR A 4 5.82 20.37 9.09
C THR A 4 5.43 18.93 9.44
N THR A 5 6.32 17.97 9.19
CA THR A 5 6.14 16.59 9.66
C THR A 5 6.31 16.56 11.16
N LEU A 6 5.21 16.37 11.91
CA LEU A 6 5.26 16.22 13.35
C LEU A 6 5.87 14.86 13.72
N ASP A 7 6.86 14.88 14.62
CA ASP A 7 7.50 13.68 15.15
C ASP A 7 6.56 12.93 16.10
N GLN A 8 6.49 11.60 15.98
CA GLN A 8 5.56 10.76 16.74
C GLN A 8 5.92 10.67 18.23
N LYS A 9 7.16 10.96 18.63
CA LYS A 9 7.59 10.91 20.03
C LYS A 9 7.25 12.17 20.84
N THR A 10 7.03 13.30 20.17
CA THR A 10 6.86 14.60 20.82
C THR A 10 5.39 14.94 21.12
N TYR A 11 4.46 14.44 20.31
CA TYR A 11 3.04 14.84 20.36
C TYR A 11 2.13 13.71 20.86
N SER A 12 1.12 14.07 21.64
CA SER A 12 0.05 13.19 22.10
C SER A 12 -0.76 12.63 20.93
N LYS A 13 -1.54 11.56 21.17
CA LYS A 13 -2.38 10.97 20.12
C LYS A 13 -3.40 11.97 19.60
N GLU A 14 -4.00 12.74 20.50
CA GLU A 14 -4.99 13.79 20.22
C GLU A 14 -4.39 14.89 19.34
N GLU A 15 -3.19 15.38 19.69
CA GLU A 15 -2.48 16.40 18.91
C GLU A 15 -2.17 15.93 17.49
N ARG A 16 -1.72 14.68 17.33
CA ARG A 16 -1.46 14.10 16.00
C ARG A 16 -2.73 13.95 15.17
N LEU A 17 -3.85 13.58 15.80
CA LEU A 17 -5.16 13.51 15.14
C LEU A 17 -5.63 14.90 14.69
N LEU A 18 -5.51 15.92 15.53
CA LEU A 18 -5.86 17.29 15.17
C LEU A 18 -5.00 17.81 14.00
N ALA A 19 -3.70 17.56 14.03
CA ALA A 19 -2.81 17.89 12.91
C ALA A 19 -3.17 17.12 11.63
N TRP A 20 -3.59 15.85 11.76
CA TRP A 20 -4.07 15.06 10.63
C TRP A 20 -5.34 15.67 10.00
N VAL A 21 -6.28 16.18 10.79
CA VAL A 21 -7.48 16.88 10.26
C VAL A 21 -7.08 18.06 9.36
N GLN A 22 -6.12 18.87 9.81
CA GLN A 22 -5.61 20.00 9.01
C GLN A 22 -4.96 19.53 7.70
N LYS A 23 -4.15 18.46 7.76
CA LYS A 23 -3.56 17.84 6.57
C LYS A 23 -4.61 17.26 5.62
N ALA A 24 -5.65 16.62 6.15
CA ALA A 24 -6.73 16.06 5.35
C ALA A 24 -7.44 17.17 4.55
N LEU A 25 -7.76 18.30 5.18
CA LEU A 25 -8.31 19.48 4.48
C LEU A 25 -7.39 20.01 3.37
N PHE A 26 -6.08 20.01 3.61
CA PHE A 26 -5.10 20.35 2.58
C PHE A 26 -5.12 19.34 1.42
N TYR A 27 -5.11 18.04 1.71
CA TYR A 27 -5.09 16.98 0.70
C TYR A 27 -6.37 16.94 -0.15
N THR A 28 -7.53 17.22 0.43
CA THR A 28 -8.79 17.35 -0.31
C THR A 28 -8.68 18.41 -1.41
N ARG A 29 -8.08 19.57 -1.11
CA ARG A 29 -7.85 20.62 -2.12
C ARG A 29 -6.76 20.21 -3.11
N LYS A 30 -5.66 19.65 -2.62
CA LYS A 30 -4.51 19.25 -3.43
C LYS A 30 -4.86 18.17 -4.47
N GLU A 31 -5.77 17.25 -4.15
CA GLU A 31 -6.17 16.17 -5.07
C GLU A 31 -6.61 16.71 -6.44
N GLY A 32 -7.44 17.77 -6.47
CA GLY A 32 -7.93 18.38 -7.71
C GLY A 32 -6.84 18.99 -8.61
N PHE A 33 -5.67 19.30 -8.05
CA PHE A 33 -4.53 19.86 -8.78
C PHE A 33 -3.39 18.86 -8.97
N THR A 34 -3.54 17.62 -8.48
CA THR A 34 -2.47 16.62 -8.55
C THR A 34 -2.56 15.82 -9.84
N ASN A 35 -1.68 16.14 -10.80
CA ASN A 35 -1.63 15.45 -12.10
C ASN A 35 -0.61 14.28 -12.15
N VAL A 36 -0.35 13.65 -11.01
CA VAL A 36 0.54 12.48 -10.95
C VAL A 36 -0.24 11.24 -11.39
N SER A 37 0.38 10.38 -12.21
CA SER A 37 -0.15 9.08 -12.60
C SER A 37 0.80 7.97 -12.14
N PRO A 38 0.63 7.44 -10.91
CA PRO A 38 1.47 6.38 -10.40
C PRO A 38 1.32 5.10 -11.23
N LYS A 39 2.42 4.41 -11.52
CA LYS A 39 2.43 3.15 -12.27
C LYS A 39 2.71 1.96 -11.33
N PRO A 40 2.26 0.74 -11.67
CA PRO A 40 2.61 -0.45 -10.90
C PRO A 40 4.14 -0.61 -10.73
N GLY A 41 4.56 -0.81 -9.49
CA GLY A 41 5.95 -0.92 -9.08
C GLY A 41 6.64 0.41 -8.77
N ASP A 42 6.02 1.55 -9.04
CA ASP A 42 6.54 2.85 -8.59
C ASP A 42 6.50 2.95 -7.07
N ILE A 43 7.45 3.69 -6.50
CA ILE A 43 7.59 3.93 -5.07
C ILE A 43 7.47 5.43 -4.83
N TYR A 44 6.49 5.82 -4.01
CA TYR A 44 6.26 7.22 -3.64
C TYR A 44 6.29 7.37 -2.12
N ALA A 45 6.72 8.54 -1.63
CA ALA A 45 6.41 8.96 -0.28
C ALA A 45 4.90 9.24 -0.20
N VAL A 46 4.18 8.52 0.64
CA VAL A 46 2.73 8.69 0.83
C VAL A 46 2.47 9.02 2.29
N ASP A 47 1.69 10.08 2.56
CA ASP A 47 1.24 10.35 3.93
C ASP A 47 0.13 9.37 4.28
N MET A 48 0.42 8.38 5.13
CA MET A 48 -0.51 7.35 5.62
C MET A 48 -1.40 7.87 6.75
N GLY A 49 -1.20 9.10 7.21
CA GLY A 49 -2.06 9.80 8.17
C GLY A 49 -1.87 9.33 9.61
N GLU A 50 -2.84 9.66 10.47
CA GLU A 50 -2.87 9.20 11.85
C GLU A 50 -4.09 8.26 12.01
N ASN A 51 -3.82 6.96 12.07
CA ASN A 51 -4.82 5.89 12.09
C ASN A 51 -4.93 5.23 13.47
N ILE A 52 -5.75 4.20 13.59
CA ILE A 52 -6.10 3.55 14.86
C ILE A 52 -5.15 2.38 15.14
N GLY A 53 -4.69 2.27 16.39
CA GLY A 53 -3.91 1.12 16.85
C GLY A 53 -2.66 0.83 16.01
N SER A 54 -2.57 -0.41 15.50
CA SER A 54 -1.39 -0.95 14.79
C SER A 54 -1.35 -0.63 13.29
N GLU A 55 -2.29 0.17 12.79
CA GLU A 55 -2.27 0.65 11.41
C GLU A 55 -1.04 1.53 11.14
N ILE A 56 -0.58 1.53 9.89
CA ILE A 56 0.60 2.29 9.50
C ILE A 56 0.29 3.78 9.45
N ASN A 57 1.07 4.57 10.18
CA ASN A 57 0.91 6.03 10.28
C ASN A 57 2.06 6.79 9.65
N GLY A 58 1.81 8.09 9.41
CA GLY A 58 2.79 9.08 8.95
C GLY A 58 3.22 8.89 7.50
N ILE A 59 4.22 9.67 7.10
CA ILE A 59 4.77 9.58 5.74
C ILE A 59 5.65 8.32 5.64
N ARG A 60 5.35 7.48 4.65
CA ARG A 60 6.07 6.23 4.40
C ARG A 60 6.35 6.07 2.90
N PRO A 61 7.49 5.47 2.51
CA PRO A 61 7.65 4.96 1.17
C PRO A 61 6.60 3.87 0.93
N CYS A 62 5.92 3.90 -0.20
CA CYS A 62 4.85 2.98 -0.53
C CYS A 62 4.99 2.52 -1.99
N VAL A 63 4.89 1.21 -2.23
CA VAL A 63 4.91 0.62 -3.57
C VAL A 63 3.49 0.63 -4.14
N VAL A 64 3.32 1.16 -5.35
CA VAL A 64 2.06 1.16 -6.08
C VAL A 64 1.80 -0.24 -6.66
N ILE A 65 0.63 -0.80 -6.37
CA ILE A 65 0.22 -2.13 -6.85
C ILE A 65 -1.01 -2.10 -7.77
N SER A 66 -1.79 -1.02 -7.73
CA SER A 66 -2.93 -0.85 -8.64
C SER A 66 -2.49 -0.58 -10.08
N GLY A 67 -3.29 -1.05 -11.03
CA GLY A 67 -3.01 -0.93 -12.47
C GLY A 67 -3.06 0.50 -13.00
N THR A 68 -2.23 0.81 -14.00
CA THR A 68 -2.12 2.15 -14.61
C THR A 68 -3.46 2.70 -15.10
N LYS A 69 -4.30 1.87 -15.73
CA LYS A 69 -5.64 2.29 -16.21
C LYS A 69 -6.54 2.76 -15.06
N PHE A 70 -6.47 2.11 -13.91
CA PHE A 70 -7.20 2.51 -12.70
C PHE A 70 -6.63 3.82 -12.16
N ASN A 71 -5.31 3.92 -12.01
CA ASN A 71 -4.64 5.11 -11.47
C ASN A 71 -4.82 6.37 -12.33
N LEU A 72 -4.96 6.22 -13.65
CA LEU A 72 -5.23 7.32 -14.58
C LEU A 72 -6.64 7.89 -14.45
N ARG A 73 -7.64 7.00 -14.26
CA ARG A 73 -9.06 7.37 -14.26
C ARG A 73 -9.59 7.68 -12.86
N SER A 74 -8.92 7.18 -11.82
CA SER A 74 -9.34 7.31 -10.44
C SER A 74 -8.67 8.50 -9.74
N GLY A 75 -9.37 9.12 -8.79
CA GLY A 75 -8.77 10.00 -7.78
C GLY A 75 -7.85 9.27 -6.79
N THR A 76 -7.79 7.94 -6.85
CA THR A 76 -7.10 7.08 -5.88
C THR A 76 -6.17 6.06 -6.54
N PHE A 77 -5.26 5.52 -5.74
CA PHE A 77 -4.37 4.42 -6.13
C PHE A 77 -4.10 3.51 -4.92
N THR A 78 -3.84 2.22 -5.18
CA THR A 78 -3.62 1.20 -4.15
C THR A 78 -2.13 0.95 -3.98
N VAL A 79 -1.69 0.95 -2.73
CA VAL A 79 -0.30 0.86 -2.35
C VAL A 79 -0.05 -0.15 -1.24
N VAL A 80 1.21 -0.54 -1.07
CA VAL A 80 1.71 -1.30 0.07
C VAL A 80 2.84 -0.52 0.73
N PRO A 81 2.76 -0.22 2.03
CA PRO A 81 3.77 0.57 2.72
C PRO A 81 5.05 -0.24 2.96
N ILE A 82 6.16 0.49 2.93
CA ILE A 82 7.49 0.05 3.32
C ILE A 82 7.76 0.62 4.70
N THR A 83 8.14 -0.23 5.65
CA THR A 83 8.56 0.20 6.98
C THR A 83 10.04 -0.02 7.21
N GLY A 84 10.63 0.78 8.10
CA GLY A 84 12.05 0.72 8.45
C GLY A 84 12.51 -0.61 9.06
N HIS A 85 13.79 -0.63 9.39
CA HIS A 85 14.62 -1.80 9.76
C HIS A 85 13.93 -2.89 10.57
N GLY A 86 14.11 -4.13 10.11
CA GLY A 86 13.66 -5.35 10.77
C GLY A 86 13.72 -6.54 9.82
N GLU A 87 13.59 -7.74 10.38
CA GLU A 87 13.49 -8.95 9.58
C GLU A 87 12.10 -9.07 8.95
N ALA A 88 12.05 -9.49 7.68
CA ALA A 88 10.79 -9.73 7.01
C ALA A 88 10.10 -10.96 7.61
N ARG A 89 8.87 -10.78 8.09
CA ARG A 89 8.04 -11.89 8.57
C ARG A 89 7.53 -12.75 7.42
N PRO A 90 7.05 -13.98 7.69
CA PRO A 90 6.42 -14.81 6.67
C PRO A 90 5.27 -14.08 5.97
N GLY A 91 5.42 -13.82 4.68
CA GLY A 91 4.42 -13.09 3.88
C GLY A 91 4.75 -11.63 3.61
N GLN A 92 5.82 -11.10 4.20
CA GLN A 92 6.41 -9.80 3.85
C GLN A 92 7.56 -9.98 2.84
N LEU A 93 8.06 -8.86 2.31
CA LEU A 93 9.17 -8.81 1.36
C LEU A 93 10.21 -7.77 1.82
N LEU A 94 11.43 -8.22 2.11
CA LEU A 94 12.57 -7.34 2.37
C LEU A 94 13.02 -6.71 1.04
N ILE A 95 13.22 -5.39 1.03
CA ILE A 95 13.79 -4.69 -0.11
C ILE A 95 15.31 -4.77 -0.03
N THR A 96 15.90 -5.32 -1.09
CA THR A 96 17.32 -5.33 -1.36
C THR A 96 17.59 -4.53 -2.65
N ASP A 97 18.82 -4.03 -2.81
CA ASP A 97 19.18 -3.14 -3.93
C ASP A 97 18.96 -3.83 -5.29
N ASP A 98 19.07 -5.16 -5.36
CA ASP A 98 18.81 -5.96 -6.57
C ASP A 98 17.32 -6.10 -6.93
N LEU A 99 16.40 -5.51 -6.15
CA LEU A 99 14.96 -5.46 -6.45
C LEU A 99 14.51 -4.10 -7.01
N LEU A 100 15.41 -3.14 -7.16
CA LEU A 100 15.12 -1.79 -7.65
C LEU A 100 15.67 -1.59 -9.07
N ASP A 101 14.89 -0.91 -9.92
CA ASP A 101 15.33 -0.38 -11.22
C ASP A 101 15.84 1.07 -11.08
N GLU A 102 15.26 1.82 -10.14
CA GLU A 102 15.51 3.25 -9.93
C GLU A 102 15.36 3.60 -8.45
N GLY A 103 16.15 4.57 -7.99
CA GLY A 103 16.06 5.12 -6.65
C GLY A 103 16.67 4.23 -5.58
N GLN A 104 16.55 4.69 -4.33
CA GLN A 104 17.09 3.96 -3.18
C GLN A 104 16.08 3.96 -2.04
N VAL A 105 15.69 2.77 -1.61
CA VAL A 105 14.83 2.57 -0.45
C VAL A 105 15.19 1.27 0.25
N ARG A 106 15.21 1.30 1.58
CA ARG A 106 15.47 0.13 2.41
C ARG A 106 14.29 -0.11 3.34
N GLY A 107 14.06 -1.36 3.69
CA GLY A 107 13.02 -1.74 4.62
C GLY A 107 12.22 -2.95 4.14
N VAL A 108 11.07 -3.15 4.77
CA VAL A 108 10.20 -4.30 4.53
C VAL A 108 8.86 -3.83 3.99
N ILE A 109 8.45 -4.38 2.84
CA ILE A 109 7.11 -4.21 2.29
C ILE A 109 6.13 -5.02 3.15
N LYS A 110 5.22 -4.32 3.84
CA LYS A 110 4.21 -4.91 4.72
C LYS A 110 2.92 -5.21 3.97
N ILE A 111 2.86 -6.40 3.36
CA ILE A 111 1.77 -6.84 2.48
C ILE A 111 0.43 -6.91 3.22
N GLU A 112 0.43 -7.15 4.51
CA GLU A 112 -0.78 -7.13 5.33
C GLU A 112 -1.39 -5.73 5.49
N MET A 113 -0.67 -4.66 5.13
CA MET A 113 -1.07 -3.26 5.26
C MET A 113 -1.43 -2.61 3.90
N ILE A 114 -1.93 -3.39 2.94
CA ILE A 114 -2.42 -2.87 1.66
C ILE A 114 -3.52 -1.84 1.92
N THR A 115 -3.43 -0.67 1.28
CA THR A 115 -4.45 0.36 1.39
C THR A 115 -4.58 1.17 0.10
N THR A 116 -5.77 1.73 -0.12
CA THR A 116 -6.05 2.65 -1.22
C THR A 116 -6.07 4.07 -0.69
N VAL A 117 -5.28 4.94 -1.32
CA VAL A 117 -5.12 6.34 -0.88
C VAL A 117 -5.56 7.31 -1.97
N SER A 118 -6.04 8.49 -1.54
CA SER A 118 -6.27 9.62 -2.45
C SER A 118 -4.95 10.08 -3.07
N ARG A 119 -5.01 10.46 -4.34
CA ARG A 119 -3.93 11.08 -5.09
C ARG A 119 -3.44 12.38 -4.46
N GLY A 120 -4.27 13.10 -3.71
CA GLY A 120 -3.81 14.27 -2.94
C GLY A 120 -2.70 13.94 -1.91
N ARG A 121 -2.69 12.69 -1.40
CA ARG A 121 -1.74 12.21 -0.38
C ARG A 121 -0.38 11.80 -0.96
N VAL A 122 -0.23 11.77 -2.30
CA VAL A 122 1.04 11.43 -2.94
C VAL A 122 2.07 12.54 -2.72
N GLY A 123 3.26 12.17 -2.27
CA GLY A 123 4.41 13.04 -2.13
C GLY A 123 5.43 12.78 -3.22
N ASN A 124 6.71 12.87 -2.86
CA ASN A 124 7.82 12.73 -3.80
C ASN A 124 7.91 11.30 -4.34
N TYR A 125 8.33 11.20 -5.60
CA TYR A 125 8.78 9.94 -6.17
C TYR A 125 10.10 9.51 -5.52
N ILE A 126 10.24 8.22 -5.20
CA ILE A 126 11.41 7.65 -4.53
C ILE A 126 12.17 6.71 -5.46
N GLY A 127 11.47 5.93 -6.28
CA GLY A 127 12.09 4.93 -7.14
C GLY A 127 11.12 3.91 -7.70
N ARG A 128 11.64 2.78 -8.18
CA ARG A 128 10.84 1.74 -8.85
C ARG A 128 11.36 0.34 -8.53
N LEU A 129 10.45 -0.60 -8.30
CA LEU A 129 10.77 -2.02 -8.29
C LEU A 129 11.06 -2.53 -9.71
N ASN A 130 12.11 -3.32 -9.84
CA ASN A 130 12.44 -4.03 -11.06
C ASN A 130 11.51 -5.22 -11.33
N LEU A 131 11.73 -5.92 -12.44
CA LEU A 131 10.91 -7.08 -12.79
C LEU A 131 10.96 -8.16 -11.70
N LYS A 132 12.13 -8.42 -11.11
CA LYS A 132 12.33 -9.39 -10.02
C LYS A 132 11.55 -8.97 -8.77
N GLY A 133 11.69 -7.72 -8.33
CA GLY A 133 10.97 -7.14 -7.19
C GLY A 133 9.45 -7.21 -7.36
N ARG A 134 8.95 -6.81 -8.53
CA ARG A 134 7.51 -6.90 -8.86
C ARG A 134 6.99 -8.34 -8.85
N SER A 135 7.78 -9.28 -9.37
CA SER A 135 7.40 -10.70 -9.42
C SER A 135 7.33 -11.32 -8.02
N GLN A 136 8.30 -11.01 -7.15
CA GLN A 136 8.29 -11.45 -5.75
C GLN A 136 7.12 -10.84 -4.98
N LEU A 137 6.85 -9.54 -5.17
CA LEU A 137 5.71 -8.86 -4.56
C LEU A 137 4.39 -9.50 -5.01
N ALA A 138 4.23 -9.76 -6.30
CA ALA A 138 3.03 -10.41 -6.85
C ALA A 138 2.81 -11.81 -6.25
N ALA A 139 3.87 -12.62 -6.12
CA ALA A 139 3.78 -13.96 -5.52
C ALA A 139 3.32 -13.89 -4.04
N LYS A 140 3.83 -12.92 -3.28
CA LYS A 140 3.44 -12.73 -1.88
C LYS A 140 2.00 -12.20 -1.75
N LEU A 141 1.60 -11.25 -2.61
CA LEU A 141 0.21 -10.78 -2.70
C LEU A 141 -0.76 -11.92 -3.02
N HIS A 142 -0.42 -12.75 -4.00
CA HIS A 142 -1.22 -13.93 -4.33
C HIS A 142 -1.39 -14.86 -3.11
N ARG A 143 -0.30 -15.12 -2.37
CA ARG A 143 -0.37 -15.92 -1.14
C ARG A 143 -1.24 -15.27 -0.07
N PHE A 144 -1.16 -13.95 0.10
CA PHE A 144 -1.94 -13.20 1.07
C PHE A 144 -3.45 -13.32 0.81
N PHE A 145 -3.90 -13.21 -0.45
CA PHE A 145 -5.31 -13.34 -0.82
C PHE A 145 -5.77 -14.79 -1.07
N SER A 146 -4.85 -15.76 -1.11
CA SER A 146 -5.17 -17.17 -1.36
C SER A 146 -6.23 -17.81 -0.44
N PRO A 147 -6.38 -17.43 0.86
CA PRO A 147 -7.43 -18.00 1.70
C PRO A 147 -8.84 -17.77 1.15
N LEU A 148 -9.08 -16.65 0.46
CA LEU A 148 -10.35 -16.37 -0.21
C LEU A 148 -10.55 -17.27 -1.43
N HIS A 149 -9.49 -17.50 -2.22
CA HIS A 149 -9.55 -18.36 -3.41
C HIS A 149 -9.85 -19.83 -3.06
N ARG A 150 -9.27 -20.34 -1.95
CA ARG A 150 -9.45 -21.72 -1.50
C ARG A 150 -10.89 -22.03 -1.03
N GLN A 151 -11.63 -21.02 -0.57
CA GLN A 151 -13.02 -21.19 -0.13
C GLN A 151 -14.00 -21.38 -1.30
N THR A 152 -13.72 -20.78 -2.46
CA THR A 152 -14.57 -20.88 -3.66
C THR A 152 -14.52 -22.28 -4.29
N LEU A 153 -13.36 -22.94 -4.26
CA LEU A 153 -13.18 -24.28 -4.84
C LEU A 153 -13.91 -25.37 -4.03
N LYS A 154 -13.87 -25.30 -2.70
CA LYS A 154 -14.56 -26.26 -1.81
C LYS A 154 -16.09 -26.23 -1.99
N ARG A 155 -16.68 -25.06 -2.27
CA ARG A 155 -18.12 -24.93 -2.58
C ARG A 155 -18.49 -25.54 -3.94
N SER A 156 -17.66 -25.40 -4.96
CA SER A 156 -17.92 -25.98 -6.30
C SER A 156 -17.82 -27.50 -6.34
N SER A 157 -16.97 -28.10 -5.51
CA SER A 157 -16.85 -29.56 -5.39
C SER A 157 -17.97 -30.18 -4.53
N ALA A 158 -18.51 -29.44 -3.55
CA ALA A 158 -19.66 -29.86 -2.77
C ALA A 158 -20.96 -29.84 -3.61
N ASN A 159 -21.19 -28.79 -4.40
CA ASN A 159 -22.34 -28.73 -5.32
C ASN A 159 -22.30 -29.80 -6.43
N ARG A 160 -21.12 -30.13 -6.95
CA ARG A 160 -20.99 -31.21 -7.95
C ARG A 160 -21.26 -32.61 -7.39
N ARG A 161 -21.02 -32.83 -6.09
CA ARG A 161 -21.35 -34.11 -5.42
C ARG A 161 -22.83 -34.20 -5.04
N ALA A 162 -23.47 -33.08 -4.71
CA ALA A 162 -24.91 -33.06 -4.43
C ALA A 162 -25.76 -33.34 -5.69
N SER A 163 -25.36 -32.84 -6.86
CA SER A 163 -26.06 -33.12 -8.13
C SER A 163 -25.87 -34.54 -8.66
N PHE A 164 -24.84 -35.26 -8.19
CA PHE A 164 -24.57 -36.65 -8.59
C PHE A 164 -25.24 -37.69 -7.68
N LEU A 165 -25.83 -37.26 -6.55
CA LEU A 165 -26.57 -38.10 -5.61
C LEU A 165 -28.10 -38.03 -5.78
N MET A 166 -28.59 -37.34 -6.82
CA MET A 166 -30.03 -37.17 -7.11
C MET A 166 -30.50 -37.89 -8.39
N PHE A 167 -29.72 -38.84 -8.90
CA PHE A 167 -30.13 -39.75 -9.97
C PHE A 167 -29.77 -41.19 -9.60
#